data_AF-A0AAV1RWI6-F1
#
_entry.id   AF-A0AAV1RWI6-F1
#
_cell.length_a   1.000
_cell.length_b   1.000
_cell.length_c   1.000
_cell.angle_alpha   90.00
_cell.angle_beta   90.00
_cell.angle_gamma   90.00
#
_symmetry.space_group_name_H-M   'P 1'
#
loop_
_entity.id
_entity.type
_entity.pdbx_description
1 polymer ?
#
loop_
_entity_poly.entity_id
_entity_poly.type
_entity_poly.pdbx_seq_one_letter_code
_entity_poly.pdbx_strand_id
1 'polypeptide(L)'
;MMQQIGDGLTDLAQLQSTMQAIELACSSIQMHVNPAAAEATILSLNQSPQPYKACQFILVLEENSQMGMAKFQAAAAIRDASIREWSLLTSEDKRSLISFCLCYVMQHAGLPEGYVQAKVSSVAAQLMKRGGKVAHIFSPLNAE
;
A
#
# COMPACT_ATOMS: atom_id res chain seq x y z
N MET A 1 -12.76 -30.54 13.87
CA MET A 1 -12.34 -29.14 14.12
C MET A 1 -10.86 -29.15 14.45
N MET A 2 -9.98 -28.93 13.47
CA MET A 2 -8.55 -28.61 13.64
C MET A 2 -7.92 -28.46 12.24
N GLN A 3 -8.15 -27.33 11.57
CA GLN A 3 -7.44 -26.95 10.35
C GLN A 3 -7.64 -25.45 10.10
N GLN A 4 -6.91 -24.61 10.84
CA GLN A 4 -6.82 -23.17 10.50
C GLN A 4 -5.59 -22.43 11.05
N ILE A 5 -4.54 -23.14 11.53
CA ILE A 5 -3.35 -22.50 12.12
C ILE A 5 -2.15 -22.48 11.13
N GLY A 6 -2.13 -23.34 10.12
CA GLY A 6 -1.02 -23.44 9.15
C GLY A 6 -1.00 -22.38 8.04
N ASP A 7 -2.15 -21.78 7.72
CA ASP A 7 -2.30 -20.87 6.59
C ASP A 7 -1.73 -19.47 6.90
N GLY A 8 -1.98 -18.96 8.12
CA GLY A 8 -1.52 -17.63 8.53
C GLY A 8 -0.01 -17.49 8.77
N LEU A 9 0.67 -18.58 9.16
CA LEU A 9 2.15 -18.56 9.32
C LEU A 9 2.87 -18.57 7.97
N THR A 10 2.30 -19.25 6.99
CA THR A 10 2.83 -19.28 5.61
C THR A 10 2.62 -17.92 4.94
N ASP A 11 1.43 -17.31 5.12
CA ASP A 11 1.14 -15.95 4.66
C ASP A 11 2.10 -14.93 5.28
N LEU A 12 2.35 -15.00 6.60
CA LEU A 12 3.30 -14.11 7.27
C LEU A 12 4.75 -14.28 6.76
N ALA A 13 5.22 -15.52 6.60
CA ALA A 13 6.56 -15.79 6.08
C ALA A 13 6.72 -15.29 4.63
N GLN A 14 5.69 -15.42 3.80
CA GLN A 14 5.66 -14.88 2.44
C GLN A 14 5.65 -13.34 2.43
N LEU A 15 4.89 -12.72 3.34
CA LEU A 15 4.87 -11.26 3.52
C LEU A 15 6.25 -10.73 3.94
N GLN A 16 6.90 -11.38 4.89
CA GLN A 16 8.25 -11.04 5.34
C GLN A 16 9.29 -11.24 4.23
N SER A 17 9.21 -12.32 3.46
CA SER A 17 10.12 -12.58 2.34
C SER A 17 9.97 -11.53 1.24
N THR A 18 8.72 -11.16 0.93
CA THR A 18 8.41 -10.12 -0.05
C THR A 18 8.94 -8.75 0.42
N MET A 19 8.75 -8.42 1.69
CA MET A 19 9.32 -7.21 2.29
C MET A 19 10.84 -7.16 2.14
N GLN A 20 11.57 -8.21 2.54
CA GLN A 20 13.04 -8.25 2.43
C GLN A 20 13.52 -8.12 0.99
N ALA A 21 12.81 -8.72 0.04
CA ALA A 21 13.13 -8.61 -1.38
C ALA A 21 12.97 -7.16 -1.89
N ILE A 22 11.93 -6.45 -1.45
CA ILE A 22 11.68 -5.05 -1.84
C ILE A 22 12.69 -4.12 -1.17
N GLU A 23 13.06 -4.37 0.08
CA GLU A 23 14.11 -3.62 0.79
C GLU A 23 15.47 -3.75 0.09
N LEU A 24 15.85 -4.99 -0.24
CA LEU A 24 17.09 -5.27 -0.98
C LEU A 24 17.06 -4.63 -2.37
N ALA A 25 15.92 -4.66 -3.06
CA ALA A 25 15.74 -4.00 -4.34
C ALA A 25 15.91 -2.48 -4.22
N CYS A 26 15.29 -1.84 -3.22
CA CYS A 26 15.43 -0.40 -2.99
C CYS A 26 16.89 -0.01 -2.68
N SER A 27 17.56 -0.79 -1.84
CA SER A 27 18.98 -0.61 -1.52
C SER A 27 19.86 -0.78 -2.76
N SER A 28 19.56 -1.77 -3.60
CA SER A 28 20.30 -2.05 -4.84
C SER A 28 20.17 -0.92 -5.87
N ILE A 29 19.00 -0.25 -5.93
CA ILE A 29 18.80 0.95 -6.75
C ILE A 29 19.64 2.10 -6.21
N GLN A 30 19.62 2.32 -4.89
CA GLN A 30 20.39 3.40 -4.26
C GLN A 30 21.91 3.22 -4.40
N MET A 31 22.39 1.97 -4.31
CA MET A 31 23.81 1.63 -4.45
C MET A 31 24.24 1.42 -5.92
N HIS A 32 23.30 1.48 -6.88
CA HIS A 32 23.54 1.20 -8.30
C HIS A 32 24.16 -0.18 -8.60
N VAL A 33 23.97 -1.16 -7.71
CA VAL A 33 24.62 -2.49 -7.80
C VAL A 33 23.91 -3.42 -8.79
N ASN A 34 22.59 -3.28 -8.98
CA ASN A 34 21.83 -3.97 -10.02
C ASN A 34 20.42 -3.36 -10.18
N PRO A 35 20.28 -2.17 -10.81
CA PRO A 35 19.00 -1.49 -10.88
C PRO A 35 17.95 -2.28 -11.66
N ALA A 36 18.35 -3.00 -12.72
CA ALA A 36 17.42 -3.77 -13.55
C ALA A 36 16.77 -4.94 -12.80
N ALA A 37 17.54 -5.71 -12.01
CA ALA A 37 16.98 -6.79 -11.20
C ALA A 37 16.07 -6.25 -10.09
N ALA A 38 16.47 -5.15 -9.46
CA ALA A 38 15.68 -4.49 -8.43
C ALA A 38 14.34 -3.95 -8.97
N GLU A 39 14.35 -3.30 -10.13
CA GLU A 39 13.15 -2.86 -10.82
C GLU A 39 12.21 -4.02 -11.14
N ALA A 40 12.75 -5.16 -11.59
CA ALA A 40 11.95 -6.36 -11.85
C ALA A 40 11.25 -6.88 -10.58
N THR A 41 11.90 -6.83 -9.42
CA THR A 41 11.30 -7.20 -8.12
C THR A 41 10.20 -6.22 -7.70
N ILE A 42 10.40 -4.91 -7.87
CA ILE A 42 9.36 -3.92 -7.55
C ILE A 42 8.17 -4.05 -8.52
N LEU A 43 8.45 -4.29 -9.80
CA LEU A 43 7.42 -4.52 -10.81
C LEU A 43 6.61 -5.79 -10.52
N SER A 44 7.24 -6.88 -10.07
CA SER A 44 6.52 -8.10 -9.73
C SER A 44 5.55 -7.90 -8.56
N LEU A 45 5.92 -7.10 -7.55
CA LEU A 45 4.99 -6.69 -6.49
C LEU A 45 3.80 -5.91 -7.06
N ASN A 46 4.06 -4.93 -7.94
CA ASN A 46 3.02 -4.12 -8.57
C ASN A 46 2.05 -4.96 -9.41
N GLN A 47 2.55 -6.00 -10.08
CA GLN A 47 1.77 -6.86 -10.97
C GLN A 47 1.08 -8.03 -10.24
N SER A 48 1.44 -8.29 -8.99
CA SER A 48 0.81 -9.35 -8.19
C SER A 48 -0.69 -9.06 -7.98
N PRO A 49 -1.57 -10.07 -8.04
CA PRO A 49 -2.98 -9.91 -7.70
C PRO A 49 -3.16 -9.63 -6.20
N GLN A 50 -4.00 -8.66 -5.85
CA GLN A 50 -4.26 -8.25 -4.46
C GLN A 50 -3.00 -7.94 -3.61
N PRO A 51 -2.11 -7.03 -4.02
CA PRO A 51 -0.88 -6.73 -3.28
C PRO A 51 -1.14 -5.93 -1.99
N TYR A 52 -2.41 -5.63 -1.67
CA TYR A 52 -2.81 -4.76 -0.57
C TYR A 52 -2.28 -5.23 0.79
N LYS A 53 -2.34 -6.52 1.11
CA LYS A 53 -1.83 -7.06 2.38
C LYS A 53 -0.33 -6.86 2.51
N ALA A 54 0.43 -7.22 1.47
CA ALA A 54 1.88 -7.03 1.42
C ALA A 54 2.26 -5.55 1.53
N CYS A 55 1.54 -4.67 0.84
CA CYS A 55 1.83 -3.24 0.88
C CYS A 55 1.48 -2.60 2.22
N GLN A 56 0.37 -3.01 2.86
CA GLN A 56 0.03 -2.56 4.21
C GLN A 56 1.07 -3.01 5.22
N PHE A 57 1.55 -4.25 5.10
CA PHE A 57 2.64 -4.77 5.93
C PHE A 57 3.89 -3.89 5.76
N ILE A 58 4.36 -3.67 4.53
CA ILE A 58 5.54 -2.83 4.25
C ILE A 58 5.37 -1.39 4.77
N LEU A 59 4.16 -0.83 4.71
CA LEU A 59 3.88 0.54 5.19
C LEU A 59 3.91 0.64 6.72
N VAL A 60 3.37 -0.33 7.45
CA VAL A 60 3.27 -0.31 8.93
C VAL A 60 4.57 -0.73 9.61
N LEU A 61 5.49 -1.34 8.87
CA LEU A 61 6.80 -1.74 9.40
C LEU A 61 7.67 -0.50 9.62
N GLU A 62 7.69 -0.03 10.86
CA GLU A 62 8.43 1.16 11.23
C GLU A 62 9.05 1.02 12.63
N GLU A 63 10.15 0.26 12.70
CA GLU A 63 11.26 0.52 13.65
C GLU A 63 12.61 0.74 12.95
N ASN A 64 12.74 0.48 11.64
CA ASN A 64 14.00 0.68 10.92
C ASN A 64 13.90 1.77 9.84
N SER A 65 14.48 2.91 10.21
CA SER A 65 14.59 4.22 9.55
C SER A 65 15.13 4.26 8.10
N GLN A 66 15.37 3.12 7.43
CA GLN A 66 15.96 3.08 6.08
C GLN A 66 14.98 2.66 4.97
N MET A 67 13.72 2.36 5.31
CA MET A 67 12.76 1.78 4.37
C MET A 67 11.85 2.76 3.62
N GLY A 68 12.09 4.08 3.66
CA GLY A 68 11.19 5.04 3.02
C GLY A 68 10.93 4.79 1.52
N MET A 69 11.93 4.34 0.76
CA MET A 69 11.73 4.01 -0.65
C MET A 69 10.84 2.77 -0.81
N ALA A 70 11.00 1.75 0.04
CA ALA A 70 10.15 0.56 0.02
C ALA A 70 8.69 0.92 0.34
N LYS A 71 8.45 1.78 1.32
CA LYS A 71 7.12 2.32 1.65
C LYS A 71 6.52 3.13 0.50
N PHE A 72 7.34 3.95 -0.15
CA PHE A 72 6.92 4.70 -1.33
C PHE A 72 6.49 3.78 -2.47
N GLN A 73 7.25 2.70 -2.73
CA GLN A 73 6.91 1.70 -3.73
C GLN A 73 5.66 0.91 -3.34
N ALA A 74 5.50 0.53 -2.08
CA ALA A 74 4.28 -0.12 -1.58
C ALA A 74 3.04 0.77 -1.76
N ALA A 75 3.14 2.07 -1.47
CA ALA A 75 2.06 3.01 -1.74
C ALA A 75 1.76 3.12 -3.26
N ALA A 76 2.79 3.13 -4.10
CA ALA A 76 2.63 3.11 -5.55
C ALA A 76 1.93 1.82 -6.03
N ALA A 77 2.26 0.67 -5.44
CA ALA A 77 1.64 -0.61 -5.72
C ALA A 77 0.16 -0.65 -5.35
N ILE A 78 -0.22 -0.13 -4.18
CA ILE A 78 -1.63 0.04 -3.79
C ILE A 78 -2.37 0.85 -4.85
N ARG A 79 -1.78 1.96 -5.29
CA ARG A 79 -2.37 2.80 -6.34
C ARG A 79 -2.57 2.01 -7.63
N ASP A 80 -1.54 1.35 -8.14
CA ASP A 80 -1.60 0.68 -9.43
C ASP A 80 -2.52 -0.54 -9.41
N ALA A 81 -2.52 -1.32 -8.33
CA ALA A 81 -3.49 -2.39 -8.11
C ALA A 81 -4.92 -1.84 -8.01
N SER A 82 -5.12 -0.75 -7.26
CA SER A 82 -6.44 -0.12 -7.14
C SER A 82 -6.93 0.41 -8.49
N ILE A 83 -6.04 0.83 -9.40
CA ILE A 83 -6.43 1.28 -10.74
C ILE A 83 -6.97 0.12 -11.58
N ARG A 84 -6.28 -1.04 -11.54
CA ARG A 84 -6.61 -2.23 -12.32
C ARG A 84 -7.83 -2.97 -11.79
N GLU A 85 -7.92 -3.10 -10.47
CA GLU A 85 -8.83 -4.04 -9.81
C GLU A 85 -9.98 -3.32 -9.08
N TRP A 86 -10.12 -1.98 -9.20
CA TRP A 86 -11.15 -1.20 -8.49
C TRP A 86 -12.55 -1.79 -8.60
N SER A 87 -12.94 -2.20 -9.80
CA SER A 87 -14.27 -2.75 -10.08
C SER A 87 -14.51 -4.12 -9.45
N LEU A 88 -13.43 -4.85 -9.15
CA LEU A 88 -13.45 -6.19 -8.54
C LEU A 88 -13.49 -6.12 -7.00
N LEU A 89 -13.02 -5.02 -6.41
CA LEU A 89 -13.03 -4.82 -4.97
C LEU A 89 -14.45 -4.61 -4.42
N THR A 90 -14.73 -5.21 -3.27
CA THR A 90 -15.98 -4.98 -2.54
C THR A 90 -16.06 -3.55 -2.01
N SER A 91 -17.27 -3.08 -1.69
CA SER A 91 -17.45 -1.76 -1.06
C SER A 91 -16.78 -1.67 0.31
N GLU A 92 -16.62 -2.80 1.00
CA GLU A 92 -15.92 -2.87 2.28
C GLU A 92 -14.40 -2.74 2.10
N ASP A 93 -13.81 -3.50 1.18
CA ASP A 93 -12.37 -3.43 0.88
C ASP A 93 -11.95 -2.02 0.43
N LYS A 94 -12.79 -1.38 -0.40
CA LYS A 94 -12.59 0.01 -0.83
C LYS A 94 -12.53 0.98 0.35
N ARG A 95 -13.49 0.88 1.28
CA ARG A 95 -13.52 1.72 2.49
C ARG A 95 -12.33 1.42 3.40
N SER A 96 -12.02 0.14 3.60
CA SER A 96 -10.89 -0.29 4.42
C SER A 96 -9.56 0.27 3.90
N LEU A 97 -9.31 0.21 2.58
CA LEU A 97 -8.13 0.79 1.96
C LEU A 97 -8.03 2.30 2.11
N ILE A 98 -9.14 3.03 1.89
CA ILE A 98 -9.19 4.49 2.09
C ILE A 98 -8.87 4.84 3.54
N SER A 99 -9.56 4.19 4.49
CA SER A 99 -9.35 4.39 5.92
C SER A 99 -7.91 4.08 6.33
N PHE A 100 -7.33 2.99 5.82
CA PHE A 100 -5.94 2.63 6.09
C PHE A 100 -4.97 3.73 5.64
N CYS A 101 -5.07 4.21 4.39
CA CYS A 101 -4.17 5.25 3.90
C CYS A 101 -4.32 6.57 4.68
N LEU A 102 -5.55 6.96 5.04
CA LEU A 102 -5.80 8.15 5.85
C LEU A 102 -5.24 8.01 7.27
N CYS A 103 -5.50 6.89 7.95
CA CYS A 103 -4.94 6.60 9.26
C CYS A 103 -3.41 6.57 9.23
N TYR A 104 -2.81 6.01 8.18
CA TYR A 104 -1.36 6.01 8.01
C TYR A 104 -0.80 7.44 7.97
N VAL A 105 -1.36 8.30 7.11
CA VAL A 105 -0.92 9.70 6.96
C VAL A 105 -1.06 10.48 8.27
N MET A 106 -2.16 10.28 9.01
CA MET A 106 -2.39 10.96 10.29
C MET A 106 -1.40 10.51 11.37
N GLN A 107 -1.12 9.20 11.46
CA GLN A 107 -0.20 8.63 12.45
C GLN A 107 1.26 8.99 12.18
N HIS A 108 1.63 9.19 10.92
CA HIS A 108 3.01 9.42 10.48
C HIS A 108 3.27 10.89 10.10
N ALA A 109 2.36 11.81 10.45
CA ALA A 109 2.42 13.22 10.05
C ALA A 109 3.62 14.00 10.63
N GLY A 110 4.30 13.45 11.63
CA GLY A 110 5.48 14.03 12.26
C GLY A 110 6.82 13.40 11.84
N LEU A 111 6.81 12.42 10.93
CA LEU A 111 8.03 11.72 10.53
C LEU A 111 8.81 12.47 9.44
N PRO A 112 10.15 12.32 9.40
CA PRO A 112 11.00 13.01 8.43
C PRO A 112 10.81 12.53 6.98
N GLU A 113 10.13 11.39 6.76
CA GLU A 113 9.86 10.83 5.43
C GLU A 113 8.67 11.53 4.72
N GLY A 114 8.72 12.85 4.60
CA GLY A 114 7.63 13.66 4.02
C GLY A 114 7.24 13.26 2.58
N TYR A 115 8.17 12.70 1.80
CA TYR A 115 7.87 12.21 0.45
C TYR A 115 7.01 10.94 0.46
N VAL A 116 7.19 10.05 1.43
CA VAL A 116 6.35 8.85 1.62
C VAL A 116 4.95 9.29 2.03
N GLN A 117 4.88 10.20 3.01
CA GLN A 117 3.60 10.77 3.46
C GLN A 117 2.85 11.45 2.31
N ALA A 118 3.53 12.27 1.49
CA ALA A 118 2.94 12.91 0.31
C ALA A 118 2.42 11.88 -0.70
N LYS A 119 3.17 10.79 -0.93
CA LYS A 119 2.75 9.70 -1.81
C LYS A 119 1.51 9.00 -1.27
N VAL A 120 1.50 8.58 -0.01
CA VAL A 120 0.35 7.89 0.59
C VAL A 120 -0.88 8.81 0.61
N SER A 121 -0.70 10.11 0.88
CA SER A 121 -1.76 11.11 0.79
C SER A 121 -2.34 11.22 -0.63
N SER A 122 -1.49 11.25 -1.65
CA SER A 122 -1.91 11.25 -3.05
C SER A 122 -2.71 9.98 -3.39
N VAL A 123 -2.27 8.81 -2.91
CA VAL A 123 -2.98 7.54 -3.09
C VAL A 123 -4.34 7.59 -2.40
N ALA A 124 -4.41 8.02 -1.14
CA ALA A 124 -5.68 8.20 -0.43
C ALA A 124 -6.67 9.08 -1.21
N ALA A 125 -6.21 10.24 -1.68
CA ALA A 125 -7.03 11.15 -2.48
C ALA A 125 -7.53 10.51 -3.79
N GLN A 126 -6.70 9.73 -4.46
CA GLN A 126 -7.09 9.00 -5.67
C GLN A 126 -8.11 7.89 -5.40
N LEU A 127 -7.92 7.14 -4.30
CA LEU A 127 -8.88 6.12 -3.86
C LEU A 127 -10.22 6.76 -3.51
N MET A 128 -10.22 7.90 -2.82
CA MET A 128 -11.44 8.68 -2.51
C MET A 128 -12.13 9.18 -3.79
N LYS A 129 -11.36 9.70 -4.76
CA LYS A 129 -11.89 10.13 -6.07
C LYS A 129 -12.50 8.98 -6.86
N ARG A 130 -12.01 7.74 -6.70
CA ARG A 130 -12.53 6.56 -7.40
C ARG A 130 -13.67 5.86 -6.65
N GLY A 131 -13.66 5.89 -5.32
CA GLY A 131 -14.75 5.38 -4.47
C GLY A 131 -15.94 6.31 -4.45
N GLY A 132 -15.70 7.60 -4.67
CA GLY A 132 -16.70 8.60 -4.94
C GLY A 132 -17.02 8.67 -6.43
N LYS A 133 -18.15 8.11 -6.85
CA LYS A 133 -19.08 9.04 -7.50
C LYS A 133 -19.32 10.13 -6.45
N VAL A 134 -18.90 11.36 -6.74
CA VAL A 134 -19.06 12.57 -5.92
C VAL A 134 -20.55 12.97 -5.82
N ALA A 135 -21.43 12.01 -5.54
CA ALA A 135 -22.88 12.17 -5.63
C ALA A 135 -23.61 11.96 -4.29
N HIS A 136 -22.90 11.61 -3.21
CA HIS A 136 -23.58 11.42 -1.91
C HIS A 136 -22.82 11.88 -0.67
N ILE A 137 -21.59 12.37 -0.78
CA ILE A 137 -20.86 12.99 0.35
C ILE A 137 -21.17 14.50 0.42
N PHE A 138 -21.71 15.07 -0.65
CA PHE A 138 -22.18 16.46 -0.74
C PHE A 138 -23.60 16.51 -1.32
N SER A 139 -24.50 15.62 -0.89
CA SER A 139 -25.93 15.89 -1.07
C SER A 139 -26.30 17.00 -0.09
N PRO A 140 -26.93 18.10 -0.57
CA PRO A 140 -27.17 19.27 0.25
C PRO A 140 -28.07 18.92 1.43
N LEU A 141 -27.77 19.57 2.55
CA LEU A 141 -28.63 19.68 3.71
C LEU A 141 -30.09 19.84 3.26
N ASN A 142 -30.94 18.98 3.80
CA ASN A 142 -32.39 18.96 3.74
C ASN A 142 -33.00 20.36 3.53
N ALA A 143 -33.61 20.60 2.37
CA ALA A 143 -34.59 21.66 2.18
C ALA A 143 -35.98 21.07 2.42
N GLU A 144 -36.40 21.09 3.68
CA GLU A 144 -37.82 21.10 4.10
C GLU A 144 -37.97 22.13 5.22
#